data_AF-A0A1L9WGF6-F1
#
_entry.id   AF-A0A1L9WGF6-F1
#
_cell.length_a   1.000
_cell.length_b   1.000
_cell.length_c   1.000
_cell.angle_alpha   90.00
_cell.angle_beta   90.00
_cell.angle_gamma   90.00
#
_symmetry.space_group_name_H-M   'P 1'
#
loop_
_entity.id
_entity.type
_entity.pdbx_description
1 polymer ?
#
loop_
_entity_poly.entity_id
_entity_poly.type
_entity_poly.pdbx_seq_one_letter_code
_entity_poly.pdbx_strand_id
1 'polypeptide(L)'
;MAEYANAIAQNEIRWAQTHAKPRMNVRRSEEQLETAGEYIALLERYITLVPYLVREPHNHESSNQLSHPDLHLDNIFVNPATNNITAVIDWQHTAASPVDLHPLIPQMLEPTTAGTGEGNDSLRQIYFTKPKSLNPRHGWEALTEPHHKLRMKPTLLLPGCWQRDDLFSLRHAIIAVVAQWDEICQSGIKCPVDFTTHELQQHDEEMELIEGVSLVLRQIQEQGLLPLGGMVPRERYEDAQRLSQQFTNQFIALGEDAKQREILAKIWPYS
;
A
#
# COMPACT_ATOMS: atom_id res chain seq x y z
N MET A 1 7.75 -20.20 -0.65
CA MET A 1 7.21 -18.84 -0.43
C MET A 1 6.84 -18.57 1.03
N ALA A 2 6.30 -19.57 1.74
CA ALA A 2 5.84 -19.43 3.13
C ALA A 2 6.98 -19.10 4.11
N GLU A 3 8.17 -19.66 3.88
CA GLU A 3 9.37 -19.36 4.68
C GLU A 3 9.74 -17.87 4.60
N TYR A 4 9.72 -17.28 3.41
CA TYR A 4 10.02 -15.85 3.21
C TYR A 4 9.01 -14.96 3.93
N ALA A 5 7.71 -15.23 3.77
CA ALA A 5 6.63 -14.54 4.46
C ALA A 5 6.77 -14.59 5.98
N ASN A 6 7.02 -15.79 6.54
CA ASN A 6 7.25 -15.97 7.96
C ASN A 6 8.51 -15.25 8.45
N ALA A 7 9.60 -15.29 7.67
CA ALA A 7 10.86 -14.64 8.04
C ALA A 7 10.71 -13.11 8.13
N ILE A 8 9.96 -12.48 7.22
CA ILE A 8 9.66 -11.03 7.30
C ILE A 8 8.88 -10.73 8.57
N ALA A 9 7.77 -11.44 8.82
CA ALA A 9 6.94 -11.19 10.00
C ALA A 9 7.74 -11.37 11.29
N GLN A 10 8.55 -12.42 11.40
CA GLN A 10 9.43 -12.65 12.55
C GLN A 10 10.51 -11.57 12.70
N ASN A 11 10.99 -11.00 11.61
CA ASN A 11 11.93 -9.89 11.65
C ASN A 11 11.27 -8.62 12.21
N GLU A 12 10.06 -8.31 11.76
CA GLU A 12 9.27 -7.19 12.27
C GLU A 12 8.91 -7.38 13.76
N ILE A 13 8.54 -8.59 14.20
CA ILE A 13 8.31 -8.89 15.62
C ILE A 13 9.57 -8.61 16.44
N ARG A 14 10.73 -9.13 16.02
CA ARG A 14 12.01 -8.92 16.72
C ARG A 14 12.38 -7.44 16.78
N TRP A 15 12.16 -6.70 15.70
CA TRP A 15 12.40 -5.27 15.65
C TRP A 15 11.45 -4.52 16.60
N ALA A 16 10.15 -4.83 16.57
CA ALA A 16 9.14 -4.18 17.39
C ALA A 16 9.38 -4.41 18.89
N GLN A 17 9.76 -5.62 19.29
CA GLN A 17 10.09 -5.95 20.68
C GLN A 17 11.24 -5.11 21.26
N THR A 18 12.14 -4.63 20.40
CA THR A 18 13.38 -3.96 20.82
C THR A 18 13.37 -2.45 20.56
N HIS A 19 12.65 -1.99 19.53
CA HIS A 19 12.74 -0.61 19.04
C HIS A 19 11.40 0.11 18.95
N ALA A 20 10.26 -0.58 18.88
CA ALA A 20 8.97 0.08 18.76
C ALA A 20 8.62 0.80 20.07
N LYS A 21 8.33 2.10 19.96
CA LYS A 21 7.87 2.95 21.05
C LYS A 21 6.40 3.26 20.85
N PRO A 22 5.56 3.21 21.89
CA PRO A 22 4.16 3.63 21.80
C PRO A 22 4.04 5.00 21.15
N ARG A 23 3.08 5.16 20.24
CA ARG A 23 2.85 6.40 19.49
C ARG A 23 1.39 6.80 19.51
N MET A 24 1.12 8.08 19.31
CA MET A 24 -0.25 8.56 19.16
C MET A 24 -0.74 8.27 17.73
N ASN A 25 -1.89 7.62 17.59
CA ASN A 25 -2.59 7.49 16.32
C ASN A 25 -3.90 8.27 16.42
N VAL A 26 -3.87 9.54 16.01
CA VAL A 26 -5.02 10.48 16.10
C VAL A 26 -6.22 10.01 15.27
N ARG A 27 -6.00 9.16 14.26
CA ARG A 27 -7.07 8.57 13.44
C ARG A 27 -7.85 7.50 14.21
N ARG A 28 -7.27 6.96 15.30
CA ARG A 28 -7.84 5.88 16.11
C ARG A 28 -8.25 6.35 17.51
N SER A 29 -7.43 7.19 18.15
CA SER A 29 -7.70 7.72 19.50
C SER A 29 -6.85 8.96 19.79
N GLU A 30 -7.37 9.87 20.61
CA GLU A 30 -6.60 11.02 21.13
C GLU A 30 -5.92 10.73 22.47
N GLU A 31 -6.31 9.64 23.15
CA GLU A 31 -5.86 9.32 24.50
C GLU A 31 -5.05 8.02 24.54
N GLN A 32 -5.43 7.04 23.72
CA GLN A 32 -4.79 5.73 23.71
C GLN A 32 -3.65 5.70 22.69
N LEU A 33 -2.47 5.30 23.18
CA LEU A 33 -1.31 5.10 22.32
C LEU A 33 -1.45 3.76 21.60
N GLU A 34 -1.10 3.77 20.31
CA GLU A 34 -0.84 2.54 19.55
C GLU A 34 0.44 1.92 20.09
N THR A 35 0.37 0.64 20.47
CA THR A 35 1.47 -0.04 21.17
C THR A 35 2.17 -1.08 20.31
N ALA A 36 3.43 -1.37 20.64
CA ALA A 36 4.18 -2.47 20.02
C ALA A 36 3.46 -3.81 20.19
N GLY A 37 2.73 -4.01 21.30
CA GLY A 37 1.97 -5.23 21.56
C GLY A 37 0.83 -5.44 20.56
N GLU A 38 0.12 -4.38 20.18
CA GLU A 38 -0.93 -4.44 19.15
C GLU A 38 -0.35 -4.79 17.78
N TYR A 39 0.79 -4.21 17.43
CA TYR A 39 1.50 -4.54 16.20
C TYR A 39 1.96 -6.00 16.18
N ILE A 40 2.60 -6.47 17.26
CA ILE A 40 3.05 -7.86 17.38
C ILE A 40 1.86 -8.83 17.30
N ALA A 41 0.75 -8.55 17.98
CA ALA A 41 -0.45 -9.39 17.92
C ALA A 41 -1.00 -9.48 16.48
N LEU A 42 -0.95 -8.38 15.72
CA LEU A 42 -1.36 -8.39 14.31
C LEU A 42 -0.40 -9.21 13.42
N LEU A 43 0.91 -9.11 13.67
CA LEU A 43 1.92 -9.94 12.99
C LEU A 43 1.74 -11.43 13.30
N GLU A 44 1.40 -11.78 14.54
CA GLU A 44 1.09 -13.16 14.94
C GLU A 44 -0.15 -13.68 14.21
N ARG A 45 -1.22 -12.88 14.11
CA ARG A 45 -2.39 -13.22 13.28
C ARG A 45 -1.99 -13.45 11.82
N TYR A 46 -1.17 -12.57 11.25
CA TYR A 46 -0.64 -12.79 9.90
C TYR A 46 0.11 -14.12 9.76
N ILE A 47 1.01 -14.46 10.70
CA ILE A 47 1.78 -15.71 10.68
C ILE A 47 0.84 -16.93 10.65
N THR A 48 -0.27 -16.91 11.39
CA THR A 48 -1.26 -18.00 11.34
C THR A 48 -1.96 -18.15 9.98
N LEU A 49 -2.05 -17.08 9.20
CA LEU A 49 -2.65 -17.08 7.86
C LEU A 49 -1.67 -17.51 6.75
N VAL A 50 -0.35 -17.34 6.95
CA VAL A 50 0.68 -17.63 5.94
C VAL A 50 0.50 -18.99 5.23
N PRO A 51 0.23 -20.11 5.93
CA PRO A 51 0.07 -21.41 5.26
C PRO A 51 -1.08 -21.47 4.25
N TYR A 52 -2.04 -20.55 4.34
CA TYR A 52 -3.22 -20.51 3.49
C TYR A 52 -3.14 -19.42 2.41
N LEU A 53 -2.36 -18.36 2.67
CA LEU A 53 -2.11 -17.27 1.72
C LEU A 53 -1.11 -17.67 0.64
N VAL A 54 -0.16 -18.52 1.00
CA VAL A 54 0.87 -19.00 0.08
C VAL A 54 0.43 -20.31 -0.57
N ARG A 55 0.23 -20.28 -1.88
CA ARG A 55 0.14 -21.50 -2.69
C ARG A 55 1.56 -21.91 -3.08
N GLU A 56 2.09 -22.97 -2.49
CA GLU A 56 3.34 -23.59 -2.95
C GLU A 56 3.07 -24.22 -4.33
N PRO A 57 3.68 -23.72 -5.42
CA PRO A 57 3.45 -24.32 -6.73
C PRO A 57 4.05 -25.73 -6.74
N HIS A 58 3.32 -26.71 -7.25
CA HIS A 58 3.77 -28.10 -7.32
C HIS A 58 5.02 -28.35 -8.21
N ASN A 59 5.66 -27.33 -8.77
CA ASN A 59 6.86 -27.51 -9.61
C ASN A 59 7.69 -26.25 -9.92
N HIS A 60 7.50 -25.14 -9.21
CA HIS A 60 8.21 -23.90 -9.51
C HIS A 60 8.89 -23.34 -8.25
N GLU A 61 10.21 -23.42 -8.22
CA GLU A 61 11.00 -22.57 -7.32
C GLU A 61 10.79 -21.12 -7.77
N SER A 62 10.04 -20.34 -6.98
CA SER A 62 9.94 -18.89 -7.18
C SER A 62 11.31 -18.29 -6.97
N SER A 63 12.04 -18.03 -8.06
CA SER A 63 13.37 -17.40 -7.99
C SER A 63 13.23 -15.99 -7.40
N ASN A 64 14.06 -15.64 -6.42
CA ASN A 64 14.12 -14.26 -5.94
C ASN A 64 14.64 -13.35 -7.05
N GLN A 65 13.95 -12.23 -7.28
CA GLN A 65 14.31 -11.21 -8.27
C GLN A 65 14.27 -9.83 -7.61
N LEU A 66 14.96 -8.87 -8.21
CA LEU A 66 14.84 -7.47 -7.83
C LEU A 66 13.68 -6.86 -8.61
N SER A 67 12.75 -6.23 -7.89
CA SER A 67 11.74 -5.35 -8.48
C SER A 67 11.89 -3.97 -7.88
N HIS A 68 11.79 -2.95 -8.72
CA HIS A 68 11.72 -1.58 -8.26
C HIS A 68 10.44 -1.40 -7.41
N PRO A 69 10.53 -0.92 -6.17
CA PRO A 69 9.38 -0.86 -5.27
C PRO A 69 8.39 0.26 -5.62
N ASP A 70 8.87 1.35 -6.24
CA ASP A 70 8.07 2.54 -6.55
C ASP A 70 8.31 3.06 -7.98
N LEU A 71 7.98 2.24 -8.98
CA LEU A 71 8.29 2.57 -10.37
C LEU A 71 7.20 3.48 -11.00
N HIS A 72 7.40 4.79 -10.89
CA HIS A 72 6.63 5.83 -11.61
C HIS A 72 7.51 6.67 -12.54
N LEU A 73 6.87 7.56 -13.32
CA LEU A 73 7.55 8.32 -14.39
C LEU A 73 8.62 9.28 -13.85
N ASP A 74 8.46 9.82 -12.65
CA ASP A 74 9.47 10.73 -12.08
C ASP A 74 10.75 10.00 -11.64
N ASN A 75 10.66 8.68 -11.45
CA ASN A 75 11.82 7.84 -11.15
C ASN A 75 12.58 7.37 -12.40
N ILE A 76 12.17 7.80 -13.60
CA ILE A 76 12.80 7.44 -14.88
C ILE A 76 13.29 8.68 -15.62
N PHE A 77 14.61 8.76 -15.81
CA PHE A 77 15.24 9.86 -16.55
C PHE A 77 15.47 9.46 -18.01
N VAL A 78 14.97 10.26 -18.94
CA VAL A 78 15.08 10.02 -20.38
C VAL A 78 15.88 11.13 -21.04
N ASN A 79 16.80 10.75 -21.94
CA ASN A 79 17.51 11.73 -22.77
C ASN A 79 16.55 12.26 -23.85
N PRO A 80 16.27 13.58 -23.91
CA PRO A 80 15.27 14.14 -24.82
C PRO A 80 15.67 14.09 -26.30
N ALA A 81 16.97 13.95 -26.61
CA ALA A 81 17.45 13.87 -27.99
C ALA A 81 17.40 12.44 -28.55
N THR A 82 17.46 11.41 -27.69
CA THR A 82 17.57 10.00 -28.11
C THR A 82 16.40 9.13 -27.66
N ASN A 83 15.56 9.62 -26.75
CA ASN A 83 14.50 8.88 -26.06
C ASN A 83 15.00 7.64 -25.30
N ASN A 84 16.30 7.57 -25.01
CA ASN A 84 16.88 6.49 -24.21
C ASN A 84 16.74 6.77 -22.71
N ILE A 85 16.43 5.74 -21.94
CA ILE A 85 16.51 5.78 -20.48
C ILE A 85 17.99 5.95 -20.08
N THR A 86 18.26 6.95 -19.26
CA THR A 86 19.60 7.31 -18.77
C THR A 86 19.81 6.90 -17.33
N ALA A 87 18.77 6.94 -16.51
CA ALA A 87 18.81 6.51 -15.12
C ALA A 87 17.42 6.07 -14.65
N VAL A 88 17.43 5.13 -13.70
CA VAL A 88 16.28 4.80 -12.84
C VAL A 88 16.75 5.02 -11.40
N ILE A 89 16.07 5.88 -10.66
CA ILE A 89 16.45 6.26 -9.28
C ILE A 89 15.44 5.68 -8.28
N ASP A 90 15.60 6.01 -6.99
CA ASP A 90 14.64 5.61 -5.93
C ASP A 90 14.60 4.10 -5.68
N TRP A 91 15.76 3.46 -5.77
CA TRP A 91 15.93 2.04 -5.44
C TRP A 91 15.94 1.78 -3.92
N GLN A 92 15.76 2.79 -3.07
CA GLN A 92 15.60 2.57 -1.64
C GLN A 92 14.41 1.63 -1.39
N HIS A 93 14.55 0.75 -0.40
CA HIS A 93 13.58 -0.33 -0.11
C HIS A 93 13.49 -1.47 -1.13
N THR A 94 14.33 -1.47 -2.18
CA THR A 94 14.45 -2.65 -3.06
C THR A 94 14.96 -3.85 -2.26
N ALA A 95 14.28 -4.98 -2.41
CA ALA A 95 14.70 -6.26 -1.85
C ALA A 95 14.71 -7.34 -2.94
N ALA A 96 15.55 -8.36 -2.75
CA ALA A 96 15.43 -9.60 -3.49
C ALA A 96 14.24 -10.37 -2.90
N SER A 97 13.12 -10.36 -3.61
CA SER A 97 11.90 -11.03 -3.19
C SER A 97 11.44 -12.05 -4.22
N PRO A 98 10.65 -13.05 -3.80
CA PRO A 98 9.97 -13.93 -4.72
C PRO A 98 9.10 -13.15 -5.70
N VAL A 99 9.08 -13.58 -6.96
CA VAL A 99 8.35 -12.90 -8.05
C VAL A 99 6.86 -12.73 -7.76
N ASP A 100 6.27 -13.63 -6.98
CA ASP A 100 4.85 -13.60 -6.61
C ASP A 100 4.48 -12.38 -5.74
N LEU A 101 5.47 -11.67 -5.20
CA LEU A 101 5.28 -10.43 -4.45
C LEU A 101 5.48 -9.18 -5.32
N HIS A 102 5.89 -9.33 -6.58
CA HIS A 102 6.13 -8.18 -7.43
C HIS A 102 4.80 -7.62 -7.96
N PRO A 103 4.67 -6.29 -8.09
CA PRO A 103 3.47 -5.70 -8.66
C PRO A 103 3.26 -6.21 -10.09
N LEU A 104 2.06 -6.74 -10.37
CA LEU A 104 1.68 -7.23 -11.70
C LEU A 104 1.80 -6.12 -12.75
N ILE A 105 1.43 -4.91 -12.36
CA ILE A 105 1.39 -3.71 -13.20
C ILE A 105 2.19 -2.63 -12.46
N PRO A 106 3.25 -2.06 -13.06
CA PRO A 106 3.94 -0.91 -12.50
C PRO A 106 2.97 0.25 -12.25
N GLN A 107 3.20 1.05 -11.21
CA GLN A 107 2.31 2.16 -10.83
C GLN A 107 2.02 3.12 -12.00
N MET A 108 3.01 3.44 -12.84
CA MET A 108 2.82 4.30 -14.02
C MET A 108 1.76 3.77 -15.02
N LEU A 109 1.50 2.46 -14.98
CA LEU A 109 0.54 1.78 -15.83
C LEU A 109 -0.76 1.47 -15.09
N GLU A 110 -0.95 1.86 -13.83
CA GLU A 110 -2.22 1.62 -13.12
C GLU A 110 -3.36 2.52 -13.64
N PRO A 111 -4.63 2.06 -13.63
CA PRO A 111 -5.76 2.88 -14.05
C PRO A 111 -5.88 4.10 -13.15
N THR A 112 -5.52 5.28 -13.67
CA THR A 112 -5.98 6.53 -13.08
C THR A 112 -7.51 6.51 -13.16
N THR A 113 -8.17 6.51 -12.00
CA THR A 113 -9.64 6.68 -11.92
C THR A 113 -10.09 8.06 -12.43
N ALA A 114 -9.14 8.93 -12.77
CA ALA A 114 -9.37 10.19 -13.45
C ALA A 114 -9.86 9.94 -14.88
N GLY A 115 -11.18 9.98 -15.05
CA GLY A 115 -11.82 10.05 -16.35
C GLY A 115 -11.40 11.32 -17.08
N THR A 116 -10.38 11.21 -17.94
CA THR A 116 -10.28 11.87 -19.25
C THR A 116 -9.01 11.34 -19.92
N GLY A 117 -9.16 10.56 -20.97
CA GLY A 117 -8.07 10.26 -21.90
C GLY A 117 -7.95 8.78 -22.21
N GLU A 118 -8.24 8.44 -23.46
CA GLU A 118 -7.98 7.17 -24.15
C GLU A 118 -6.46 6.81 -24.22
N GLY A 119 -5.64 7.27 -23.27
CA GLY A 119 -4.18 7.34 -23.39
C GLY A 119 -3.36 6.23 -22.74
N ASN A 120 -3.93 5.34 -21.92
CA ASN A 120 -3.11 4.37 -21.16
C ASN A 120 -3.43 2.88 -21.40
N ASP A 121 -4.52 2.55 -22.10
CA ASP A 121 -4.85 1.16 -22.42
C ASP A 121 -3.92 0.55 -23.48
N SER A 122 -3.42 1.34 -24.44
CA SER A 122 -2.47 0.83 -25.43
C SER A 122 -1.12 0.47 -24.81
N LEU A 123 -0.60 1.26 -23.86
CA LEU A 123 0.65 0.97 -23.15
C LEU A 123 0.50 -0.24 -22.23
N ARG A 124 -0.62 -0.34 -21.52
CA ARG A 124 -0.97 -1.56 -20.78
C ARG A 124 -1.01 -2.77 -21.70
N GLN A 125 -1.70 -2.68 -22.83
CA GLN A 125 -1.83 -3.80 -23.74
C GLN A 125 -0.47 -4.22 -24.31
N ILE A 126 0.43 -3.27 -24.59
CA ILE A 126 1.84 -3.55 -24.93
C ILE A 126 2.55 -4.25 -23.76
N TYR A 127 2.40 -3.74 -22.54
CA TYR A 127 2.97 -4.34 -21.34
C TYR A 127 2.40 -5.73 -21.06
N PHE A 128 1.16 -6.05 -21.41
CA PHE A 128 0.58 -7.38 -21.23
C PHE A 128 0.96 -8.36 -22.34
N THR A 129 1.29 -7.86 -23.54
CA THR A 129 1.62 -8.71 -24.71
C THR A 129 3.10 -9.06 -24.81
N LYS A 130 4.00 -8.18 -24.35
CA LYS A 130 5.46 -8.40 -24.41
C LYS A 130 6.06 -9.39 -23.39
N PRO A 131 5.61 -9.49 -22.12
CA PRO A 131 6.26 -10.32 -21.10
C PRO A 131 6.19 -11.81 -21.38
N LYS A 132 5.12 -12.28 -22.04
CA LYS A 132 4.97 -13.69 -22.43
C LYS A 132 6.12 -14.18 -23.33
N SER A 133 6.78 -13.29 -24.08
CA SER A 133 7.93 -13.63 -24.91
C SER A 133 9.29 -13.31 -24.27
N LEU A 134 9.34 -12.46 -23.25
CA LEU A 134 10.59 -11.94 -22.66
C LEU A 134 11.00 -12.62 -21.35
N ASN A 135 10.06 -13.16 -20.56
CA ASN A 135 10.41 -13.83 -19.31
C ASN A 135 9.36 -14.90 -18.92
N PRO A 136 9.51 -16.15 -19.41
CA PRO A 136 8.62 -17.26 -19.05
C PRO A 136 8.69 -17.66 -17.56
N ARG A 137 9.62 -17.08 -16.77
CA ARG A 137 9.71 -17.28 -15.32
C ARG A 137 8.90 -16.26 -14.52
N HIS A 138 8.44 -15.16 -15.13
CA HIS A 138 7.35 -14.40 -14.52
C HIS A 138 6.13 -15.28 -14.62
N GLY A 139 5.76 -15.93 -13.51
CA GLY A 139 4.56 -16.75 -13.37
C GLY A 139 3.31 -15.90 -13.57
N TRP A 140 3.08 -15.45 -14.80
CA TRP A 140 1.97 -14.61 -15.20
C TRP A 140 0.64 -15.22 -14.78
N GLU A 141 0.54 -16.54 -14.91
CA GLU A 141 -0.61 -17.33 -14.45
C GLU A 141 -0.81 -17.22 -12.93
N ALA A 142 0.27 -17.24 -12.14
CA ALA A 142 0.21 -17.07 -10.69
C ALA A 142 -0.15 -15.62 -10.28
N LEU A 143 0.34 -14.61 -11.00
CA LEU A 143 0.04 -13.20 -10.73
C LEU A 143 -1.35 -12.76 -11.22
N THR A 144 -1.94 -13.49 -12.18
CA THR A 144 -3.31 -13.27 -12.69
C THR A 144 -4.36 -14.17 -12.04
N GLU A 145 -3.96 -14.98 -11.06
CA GLU A 145 -4.85 -15.84 -10.32
C GLU A 145 -5.93 -15.02 -9.57
N PRO A 146 -7.19 -15.49 -9.53
CA PRO A 146 -8.22 -14.89 -8.69
C PRO A 146 -7.74 -14.72 -7.25
N HIS A 147 -8.01 -13.55 -6.67
CA HIS A 147 -7.64 -13.19 -5.29
C HIS A 147 -6.12 -13.14 -5.01
N HIS A 148 -5.25 -13.17 -6.03
CA HIS A 148 -3.79 -13.03 -5.85
C HIS A 148 -3.44 -11.74 -5.07
N LYS A 149 -4.01 -10.60 -5.47
CA LYS A 149 -3.83 -9.32 -4.77
C LYS A 149 -4.26 -9.42 -3.31
N LEU A 150 -5.42 -10.03 -3.04
CA LEU A 150 -5.94 -10.20 -1.69
C LEU A 150 -4.99 -11.06 -0.82
N ARG A 151 -4.45 -12.15 -1.38
CA ARG A 151 -3.50 -13.03 -0.68
C ARG A 151 -2.16 -12.35 -0.39
N MET A 152 -1.61 -11.62 -1.35
CA MET A 152 -0.26 -11.05 -1.25
C MET A 152 -0.22 -9.71 -0.52
N LYS A 153 -1.33 -8.94 -0.52
CA LYS A 153 -1.37 -7.58 0.07
C LYS A 153 -0.86 -7.52 1.51
N PRO A 154 -1.23 -8.43 2.44
CA PRO A 154 -0.67 -8.41 3.79
C PRO A 154 0.86 -8.54 3.81
N THR A 155 1.42 -9.46 3.02
CA THR A 155 2.87 -9.69 2.94
C THR A 155 3.62 -8.46 2.44
N LEU A 156 3.05 -7.72 1.47
CA LEU A 156 3.64 -6.49 0.93
C LEU A 156 3.65 -5.32 1.91
N LEU A 157 2.75 -5.33 2.89
CA LEU A 157 2.60 -4.28 3.87
C LEU A 157 3.46 -4.49 5.11
N LEU A 158 4.04 -5.67 5.31
CA LEU A 158 4.84 -5.98 6.49
C LEU A 158 6.12 -5.15 6.62
N PRO A 159 6.99 -5.04 5.59
CA PRO A 159 8.32 -4.47 5.78
C PRO A 159 8.25 -3.01 6.23
N GLY A 160 8.77 -2.71 7.43
CA GLY A 160 8.77 -1.37 8.00
C GLY A 160 7.38 -0.81 8.32
N CYS A 161 6.34 -1.64 8.45
CA CYS A 161 4.96 -1.22 8.70
C CYS A 161 4.84 -0.23 9.87
N TRP A 162 5.52 -0.52 10.99
CA TRP A 162 5.55 0.36 12.14
C TRP A 162 6.19 1.71 11.81
N GLN A 163 7.39 1.72 11.24
CA GLN A 163 8.14 2.94 10.92
C GLN A 163 7.39 3.85 9.93
N ARG A 164 6.58 3.27 9.03
CA ARG A 164 5.80 3.99 8.02
C ARG A 164 4.45 4.53 8.50
N ASP A 165 4.10 4.30 9.77
CA ASP A 165 2.75 4.65 10.29
C ASP A 165 1.61 3.94 9.57
N ASP A 166 1.86 2.70 9.13
CA ASP A 166 0.98 2.00 8.18
C ASP A 166 0.32 0.76 8.80
N LEU A 167 0.12 0.77 10.12
CA LEU A 167 -0.53 -0.34 10.83
C LEU A 167 -1.97 -0.54 10.37
N PHE A 168 -2.67 0.56 10.06
CA PHE A 168 -4.02 0.54 9.50
C PHE A 168 -4.08 -0.30 8.23
N SER A 169 -3.20 -0.06 7.25
CA SER A 169 -3.24 -0.79 5.98
C SER A 169 -2.97 -2.27 6.16
N LEU A 170 -2.02 -2.63 7.04
CA LEU A 170 -1.75 -4.04 7.35
C LEU A 170 -2.98 -4.69 7.99
N ARG A 171 -3.62 -4.02 8.96
CA ARG A 171 -4.83 -4.51 9.62
C ARG A 171 -5.98 -4.66 8.63
N HIS A 172 -6.19 -3.65 7.78
CA HIS A 172 -7.19 -3.66 6.72
C HIS A 172 -6.99 -4.85 5.76
N ALA A 173 -5.75 -5.09 5.32
CA ALA A 173 -5.46 -6.21 4.42
C ALA A 173 -5.74 -7.58 5.08
N ILE A 174 -5.46 -7.73 6.37
CA ILE A 174 -5.75 -8.96 7.11
C ILE A 174 -7.26 -9.11 7.34
N ILE A 175 -7.98 -8.04 7.69
CA ILE A 175 -9.44 -8.03 7.81
C ILE A 175 -10.09 -8.43 6.47
N ALA A 176 -9.61 -7.88 5.35
CA ALA A 176 -10.12 -8.21 4.02
C ALA A 176 -9.92 -9.70 3.69
N VAL A 177 -8.78 -10.28 4.08
CA VAL A 177 -8.51 -11.72 3.96
C VAL A 177 -9.49 -12.56 4.79
N VAL A 178 -9.74 -12.17 6.05
CA VAL A 178 -10.66 -12.88 6.94
C VAL A 178 -12.10 -12.77 6.45
N ALA A 179 -12.52 -11.60 5.96
CA ALA A 179 -13.86 -11.36 5.44
C ALA A 179 -14.16 -12.15 4.16
N GLN A 180 -13.16 -12.36 3.30
CA GLN A 180 -13.26 -13.12 2.05
C GLN A 180 -12.62 -14.51 2.18
N TRP A 181 -12.59 -15.07 3.39
CA TRP A 181 -11.87 -16.32 3.67
C TRP A 181 -12.32 -17.49 2.78
N ASP A 182 -13.63 -17.62 2.55
CA ASP A 182 -14.20 -18.70 1.74
C ASP A 182 -13.75 -18.64 0.27
N GLU A 183 -13.41 -17.44 -0.24
CA GLU A 183 -12.87 -17.26 -1.59
C GLU A 183 -11.38 -17.68 -1.66
N ILE A 184 -10.64 -17.44 -0.58
CA ILE A 184 -9.22 -17.78 -0.46
C ILE A 184 -9.03 -19.29 -0.24
N CYS A 185 -9.84 -19.87 0.64
CA CYS A 185 -9.69 -21.22 1.18
C CYS A 185 -10.94 -22.09 0.91
N GLN A 186 -10.98 -22.71 -0.28
CA GLN A 186 -12.11 -23.54 -0.75
C GLN A 186 -12.26 -24.89 -0.04
N SER A 187 -11.41 -25.22 0.94
CA SER A 187 -11.34 -26.53 1.60
C SER A 187 -12.32 -26.69 2.78
N GLY A 188 -13.20 -25.72 3.03
CA GLY A 188 -14.15 -25.75 4.16
C GLY A 188 -13.49 -25.63 5.54
N ILE A 189 -12.20 -25.25 5.58
CA ILE A 189 -11.46 -24.97 6.81
C ILE A 189 -11.95 -23.64 7.38
N LYS A 190 -12.31 -23.60 8.66
CA LYS A 190 -12.67 -22.35 9.35
C LYS A 190 -11.44 -21.43 9.42
N CYS A 191 -11.65 -20.12 9.20
CA CYS A 191 -10.57 -19.13 9.34
C CYS A 191 -9.94 -19.21 10.74
N PRO A 192 -8.61 -19.32 10.85
CA PRO A 192 -7.92 -19.43 12.13
C PRO A 192 -7.81 -18.08 12.89
N VAL A 193 -8.11 -16.97 12.21
CA VAL A 193 -8.08 -15.62 12.76
C VAL A 193 -9.49 -15.06 12.81
N ASP A 194 -9.83 -14.37 13.88
CA ASP A 194 -10.99 -13.49 13.93
C ASP A 194 -10.61 -12.08 14.41
N PHE A 195 -11.56 -11.18 14.24
CA PHE A 195 -11.57 -9.87 14.88
C PHE A 195 -12.87 -9.74 15.66
N THR A 196 -12.77 -9.21 16.87
CA THR A 196 -13.93 -8.89 17.68
C THR A 196 -14.76 -7.77 17.04
N THR A 197 -16.05 -7.70 17.34
CA THR A 197 -16.93 -6.62 16.87
C THR A 197 -16.39 -5.24 17.23
N HIS A 198 -15.78 -5.10 18.41
CA HIS A 198 -15.16 -3.85 18.84
C HIS A 198 -13.94 -3.48 17.99
N GLU A 199 -13.07 -4.44 17.66
CA GLU A 199 -11.92 -4.18 16.77
C GLU A 199 -12.37 -3.76 15.37
N LEU A 200 -13.43 -4.38 14.84
CA LEU A 200 -13.99 -4.03 13.54
C LEU A 200 -14.61 -2.63 13.56
N GLN A 201 -15.43 -2.33 14.56
CA GLN A 201 -16.02 -1.00 14.70
C GLN A 201 -14.95 0.10 14.81
N GLN A 202 -13.91 -0.12 15.63
CA GLN A 202 -12.80 0.82 15.75
C GLN A 202 -12.02 0.96 14.43
N HIS A 203 -11.89 -0.12 13.65
CA HIS A 203 -11.26 -0.06 12.34
C HIS A 203 -12.09 0.74 11.34
N ASP A 204 -13.41 0.59 11.36
CA ASP A 204 -14.34 1.31 10.48
C ASP A 204 -14.34 2.80 10.78
N GLU A 205 -14.34 3.20 12.06
CA GLU A 205 -14.21 4.61 12.47
C GLU A 205 -12.88 5.24 11.98
N GLU A 206 -11.77 4.51 12.07
CA GLU A 206 -10.48 4.96 11.52
C GLU A 206 -10.50 5.03 9.98
N MET A 207 -11.22 4.12 9.33
CA MET A 207 -11.37 4.07 7.87
C MET A 207 -12.12 5.29 7.35
N GLU A 208 -13.23 5.70 8.00
CA GLU A 208 -14.01 6.87 7.60
C GLU A 208 -13.14 8.14 7.55
N LEU A 209 -12.24 8.32 8.51
CA LEU A 209 -11.30 9.45 8.53
C LEU A 209 -10.28 9.36 7.38
N ILE A 210 -9.71 8.18 7.14
CA ILE A 210 -8.73 7.95 6.05
C ILE A 210 -9.37 8.15 4.68
N GLU A 211 -10.59 7.65 4.48
CA GLU A 211 -11.34 7.82 3.24
C GLU A 211 -11.75 9.28 3.02
N GLY A 212 -12.15 9.99 4.08
CA GLY A 212 -12.44 11.42 4.03
C GLY A 212 -11.23 12.24 3.55
N VAL A 213 -10.06 12.00 4.12
CA VAL A 213 -8.80 12.64 3.66
C VAL A 213 -8.49 12.23 2.22
N SER A 214 -8.58 10.94 1.90
CA SER A 214 -8.27 10.41 0.57
C SER A 214 -9.15 10.99 -0.53
N LEU A 215 -10.43 11.25 -0.24
CA LEU A 215 -11.37 11.87 -1.17
C LEU A 215 -10.94 13.29 -1.51
N VAL A 216 -10.55 14.09 -0.53
CA VAL A 216 -10.07 15.46 -0.75
C VAL A 216 -8.77 15.45 -1.56
N LEU A 217 -7.81 14.58 -1.22
CA LEU A 217 -6.57 14.44 -1.98
C LEU A 217 -6.82 14.05 -3.44
N ARG A 218 -7.78 13.15 -3.68
CA ARG A 218 -8.17 12.75 -5.04
C ARG A 218 -8.75 13.92 -5.83
N GLN A 219 -9.61 14.75 -5.22
CA GLN A 219 -10.16 15.93 -5.89
C GLN A 219 -9.07 16.94 -6.28
N ILE A 220 -8.09 17.16 -5.39
CA ILE A 220 -6.93 18.03 -5.67
C ILE A 220 -6.15 17.49 -6.88
N GLN A 221 -5.96 16.17 -6.94
CA GLN A 221 -5.26 15.51 -8.03
C GLN A 221 -6.04 15.58 -9.35
N GLU A 222 -7.35 15.32 -9.32
CA GLU A 222 -8.23 15.37 -10.51
C GLU A 222 -8.27 16.76 -11.13
N GLN A 223 -8.16 17.80 -10.30
CA GLN A 223 -8.10 19.19 -10.77
C GLN A 223 -6.67 19.61 -11.19
N GLY A 224 -5.69 18.72 -11.12
CA GLY A 224 -4.30 18.99 -11.47
C GLY A 224 -3.63 20.05 -10.58
N LEU A 225 -4.17 20.26 -9.37
CA LEU A 225 -3.74 21.32 -8.47
C LEU A 225 -2.46 20.95 -7.72
N LEU A 226 -2.36 19.68 -7.29
CA LEU A 226 -1.13 19.09 -6.75
C LEU A 226 -0.93 17.69 -7.36
N PRO A 227 0.26 17.38 -7.88
CA PRO A 227 0.57 16.06 -8.44
C PRO A 227 0.73 15.00 -7.34
N LEU A 228 0.58 13.73 -7.74
CA LEU A 228 0.86 12.59 -6.87
C LEU A 228 2.33 12.65 -6.42
N GLY A 229 2.60 12.44 -5.12
CA GLY A 229 3.95 12.53 -4.57
C GLY A 229 4.44 13.95 -4.25
N GLY A 230 3.65 14.99 -4.54
CA GLY A 230 3.92 16.37 -4.07
C GLY A 230 5.10 17.09 -4.75
N MET A 231 5.74 16.48 -5.74
CA MET A 231 6.85 17.09 -6.48
C MET A 231 6.32 18.12 -7.48
N VAL A 232 6.74 19.38 -7.33
CA VAL A 232 6.36 20.47 -8.23
C VAL A 232 7.61 21.19 -8.76
N PRO A 233 7.57 21.73 -10.00
CA PRO A 233 8.61 22.62 -10.48
C PRO A 233 8.81 23.80 -9.53
N ARG A 234 10.05 24.26 -9.39
CA ARG A 234 10.42 25.35 -8.48
C ARG A 234 9.56 26.60 -8.71
N GLU A 235 9.25 26.89 -9.97
CA GLU A 235 8.47 28.04 -10.41
C GLU A 235 7.02 28.00 -9.91
N ARG A 236 6.51 26.79 -9.63
CA ARG A 236 5.14 26.56 -9.13
C ARG A 236 5.10 26.28 -7.63
N TYR A 237 6.24 26.30 -6.94
CA TYR A 237 6.33 25.92 -5.53
C TYR A 237 5.48 26.82 -4.62
N GLU A 238 5.55 28.15 -4.80
CA GLU A 238 4.77 29.11 -4.02
C GLU A 238 3.26 28.93 -4.26
N ASP A 239 2.87 28.70 -5.52
CA ASP A 239 1.47 28.42 -5.88
C ASP A 239 0.97 27.10 -5.28
N ALA A 240 1.80 26.05 -5.31
CA ALA A 240 1.49 24.75 -4.73
C ALA A 240 1.33 24.83 -3.21
N GLN A 241 2.22 25.57 -2.51
CA GLN A 241 2.08 25.82 -1.08
C GLN A 241 0.78 26.57 -0.76
N ARG A 242 0.46 27.61 -1.52
CA ARG A 242 -0.78 28.38 -1.35
C ARG A 242 -2.02 27.52 -1.55
N LEU A 243 -2.04 26.69 -2.59
CA LEU A 243 -3.13 25.74 -2.86
C LEU A 243 -3.24 24.69 -1.74
N SER A 244 -2.11 24.10 -1.33
CA SER A 244 -2.08 23.14 -0.22
C SER A 244 -2.69 23.73 1.05
N GLN A 245 -2.30 24.95 1.43
CA GLN A 245 -2.86 25.62 2.60
C GLN A 245 -4.36 25.91 2.46
N GLN A 246 -4.82 26.30 1.27
CA GLN A 246 -6.24 26.54 1.00
C GLN A 246 -7.06 25.25 1.19
N PHE A 247 -6.61 24.13 0.65
CA PHE A 247 -7.29 22.84 0.83
C PHE A 247 -7.23 22.34 2.26
N THR A 248 -6.09 22.53 2.93
CA THR A 248 -5.94 22.22 4.36
C THR A 248 -7.00 22.96 5.18
N ASN A 249 -7.16 24.27 4.94
CA ASN A 249 -8.12 25.09 5.67
C ASN A 249 -9.57 24.69 5.36
N GLN A 250 -9.88 24.37 4.09
CA GLN A 250 -11.21 23.90 3.70
C GLN A 250 -11.54 22.55 4.33
N PHE A 251 -10.58 21.63 4.34
CA PHE A 251 -10.73 20.33 4.97
C PHE A 251 -10.97 20.47 6.48
N ILE A 252 -10.15 21.26 7.17
CA ILE A 252 -10.35 21.55 8.60
C ILE A 252 -11.72 22.16 8.84
N ALA A 253 -12.18 23.08 7.98
CA ALA A 253 -13.48 23.74 8.13
C ALA A 253 -14.69 22.79 8.03
N LEU A 254 -14.53 21.55 7.54
CA LEU A 254 -15.57 20.54 7.55
C LEU A 254 -15.92 20.06 8.97
N GLY A 255 -15.05 20.27 9.95
CA GLY A 255 -15.32 19.94 11.35
C GLY A 255 -16.45 20.80 11.92
N GLU A 256 -17.44 20.15 12.52
CA GLU A 256 -18.63 20.76 13.11
C GLU A 256 -18.28 21.58 14.36
N ASP A 257 -17.29 21.13 15.13
CA ASP A 257 -16.84 21.75 16.37
C ASP A 257 -15.32 21.94 16.43
N ALA A 258 -14.84 22.63 17.48
CA ALA A 258 -13.42 22.91 17.67
C ALA A 258 -12.56 21.65 17.83
N LYS A 259 -13.12 20.59 18.43
CA LYS A 259 -12.42 19.33 18.68
C LYS A 259 -12.22 18.57 17.37
N GLN A 260 -13.28 18.44 16.57
CA GLN A 260 -13.21 17.82 15.24
C GLN A 260 -12.23 18.57 14.34
N ARG A 261 -12.26 19.91 14.33
CA ARG A 261 -11.30 20.73 13.56
C ARG A 261 -9.85 20.45 13.95
N GLU A 262 -9.58 20.25 15.23
CA GLU A 262 -8.23 19.90 15.71
C GLU A 262 -7.79 18.53 15.21
N ILE A 263 -8.68 17.52 15.21
CA ILE A 263 -8.42 16.19 14.65
C ILE A 263 -8.13 16.29 13.14
N LEU A 264 -8.99 16.99 12.39
CA LEU A 264 -8.83 17.15 10.95
C LEU A 264 -7.51 17.85 10.58
N ALA A 265 -7.05 18.80 11.41
CA ALA A 265 -5.76 19.45 11.23
C ALA A 265 -4.58 18.49 11.43
N LYS A 266 -4.67 17.58 12.42
CA LYS A 266 -3.62 16.61 12.74
C LYS A 266 -3.50 15.47 11.73
N ILE A 267 -4.58 15.12 11.02
CA ILE A 267 -4.58 14.02 10.04
C ILE A 267 -4.19 14.47 8.63
N TRP A 268 -4.02 15.78 8.39
CA TRP A 268 -3.64 16.30 7.08
C TRP A 268 -2.19 15.93 6.72
N PRO A 269 -1.93 15.35 5.52
CA PRO A 269 -0.65 14.76 5.19
C PRO A 269 0.46 15.75 4.82
N TYR A 270 0.12 17.02 4.53
CA TYR A 270 1.09 18.04 4.08
C TYR A 270 1.35 19.13 5.14
N SER A 271 1.36 18.73 6.41
CA SER A 271 1.57 19.63 7.57
C SER A 271 3.02 20.03 7.79
#